data_AF-A0A442HD50-F1
#
_entry.id   AF-A0A442HD50-F1
#
_cell.length_a   1.000
_cell.length_b   1.000
_cell.length_c   1.000
_cell.angle_alpha   90.00
_cell.angle_beta   90.00
_cell.angle_gamma   90.00
#
_symmetry.space_group_name_H-M   'P 1'
#
loop_
_entity.id
_entity.type
_entity.pdbx_description
1 polymer ?
#
loop_
_entity_poly.entity_id
_entity_poly.type
_entity_poly.pdbx_seq_one_letter_code
_entity_poly.pdbx_strand_id
1 'polypeptide(L)'
;MFAAAAVWGIVLRVIYFHSDTHPYDKAIYPGVGPAFARPLGWEARPISGMDGGDFDTGVVDNRLEQADVARLRRYLEYPAKCRRPIFFRISDPDMPDTLNPSVRFIFDCADLPGVHYATTYDPEGPFLAFTRRLKASGVARLPFAYDSSREIDAPLRGRSRRLFLSGANSRELYPVRYALRRRRRWSPLLRHLIHDLEHPGYPEQGKPQRHDITHDRFVALAARFTHFLLCGTRFNVELMKYVECAYAGSVPVGVPANSLSAAAKRCFRPYTVRSRDLVSDLREPILGLEERAAAYRDAMRELRSPSRIVGEFVAQASAIVAGRAA
;
A
#
# COMPACT_ATOMS: atom_id res chain seq x y z
N MET A 1 -16.86 43.70 6.92
CA MET A 1 -17.53 42.52 7.50
C MET A 1 -17.70 41.48 6.41
N PHE A 2 -16.78 40.53 6.30
CA PHE A 2 -17.00 39.33 5.49
C PHE A 2 -17.44 38.23 6.45
N ALA A 3 -18.72 37.86 6.36
CA ALA A 3 -19.26 36.71 7.05
C ALA A 3 -18.68 35.45 6.40
N ALA A 4 -17.74 34.80 7.08
CA ALA A 4 -17.34 33.44 6.77
C ALA A 4 -18.52 32.52 7.10
N ALA A 5 -19.24 32.07 6.09
CA ALA A 5 -20.20 31.00 6.23
C ALA A 5 -19.43 29.70 6.54
N ALA A 6 -19.36 29.36 7.83
CA ALA A 6 -18.92 28.05 8.27
C ALA A 6 -19.97 27.03 7.81
N VAL A 7 -19.71 26.33 6.70
CA VAL A 7 -20.43 25.12 6.37
C VAL A 7 -20.03 24.09 7.42
N TRP A 8 -20.92 23.84 8.37
CA TRP A 8 -20.84 22.70 9.29
C TRP A 8 -20.99 21.42 8.45
N GLY A 9 -19.89 20.98 7.83
CA GLY A 9 -19.81 19.69 7.18
C GLY A 9 -19.86 18.62 8.26
N ILE A 10 -20.83 17.70 8.16
CA ILE A 10 -20.85 16.48 8.96
C ILE A 10 -19.50 15.78 8.74
N VAL A 11 -18.65 15.76 9.77
CA VAL A 11 -17.38 15.04 9.72
C VAL A 11 -17.70 13.56 9.84
N LEU A 12 -17.67 12.85 8.71
CA LEU A 12 -17.95 11.42 8.66
C LEU A 12 -16.91 10.66 9.51
N ARG A 13 -17.38 10.01 10.56
CA ARG A 13 -16.53 9.24 11.47
C ARG A 13 -16.22 7.87 10.86
N VAL A 14 -15.00 7.73 10.33
CA VAL A 14 -14.47 6.47 9.84
C VAL A 14 -13.74 5.72 10.95
N ILE A 15 -14.07 4.45 11.16
CA ILE A 15 -13.33 3.54 12.04
C ILE A 15 -12.67 2.44 11.20
N TYR A 16 -11.40 2.16 11.47
CA TYR A 16 -10.69 1.04 10.89
C TYR A 16 -10.77 -0.19 11.80
N PHE A 17 -11.47 -1.23 11.36
CA PHE A 17 -11.61 -2.48 12.09
C PHE A 17 -10.53 -3.47 11.67
N HIS A 18 -9.84 -4.06 12.64
CA HIS A 18 -8.81 -5.07 12.43
C HIS A 18 -9.11 -6.34 13.23
N SER A 19 -8.49 -7.46 12.85
CA SER A 19 -8.65 -8.71 13.59
C SER A 19 -8.26 -8.56 15.06
N ASP A 20 -9.00 -9.24 15.93
CA ASP A 20 -8.69 -9.34 17.36
C ASP A 20 -7.41 -10.15 17.62
N THR A 21 -7.11 -11.12 16.76
CA THR A 21 -6.09 -12.15 17.03
C THR A 21 -4.97 -12.23 16.00
N HIS A 22 -5.10 -11.56 14.85
CA HIS A 22 -4.04 -11.58 13.85
C HIS A 22 -2.75 -10.91 14.39
N PRO A 23 -1.57 -11.54 14.24
CA PRO A 23 -0.32 -11.03 14.81
C PRO A 23 0.26 -9.90 13.93
N TYR A 24 -0.35 -8.72 13.98
CA TYR A 24 0.05 -7.54 13.20
C TYR A 24 1.47 -7.05 13.52
N ASP A 25 2.00 -7.35 14.70
CA ASP A 25 3.38 -7.08 15.10
C ASP A 25 4.41 -7.83 14.24
N LYS A 26 4.00 -8.96 13.64
CA LYS A 26 4.82 -9.78 12.74
C LYS A 26 4.72 -9.36 11.27
N ALA A 27 3.86 -8.39 10.94
CA ALA A 27 3.76 -7.87 9.58
C ALA A 27 5.11 -7.31 9.13
N ILE A 28 5.42 -7.37 7.84
CA ILE A 28 6.73 -6.94 7.33
C ILE A 28 6.75 -5.47 6.85
N TYR A 29 5.57 -4.83 6.85
CA TYR A 29 5.36 -3.44 6.43
C TYR A 29 4.10 -2.88 7.12
N PRO A 30 3.99 -1.54 7.29
CA PRO A 30 2.90 -0.93 8.06
C PRO A 30 1.59 -0.80 7.29
N GLY A 31 1.40 -1.58 6.23
CA GLY A 31 0.24 -1.48 5.36
C GLY A 31 -0.89 -2.43 5.74
N VAL A 32 -1.00 -2.85 7.01
CA VAL A 32 -2.06 -3.70 7.57
C VAL A 32 -2.35 -3.31 9.02
N GLY A 33 -3.54 -3.63 9.52
CA GLY A 33 -3.93 -3.41 10.91
C GLY A 33 -3.86 -1.94 11.34
N PRO A 34 -3.66 -1.66 12.65
CA PRO A 34 -3.61 -0.30 13.18
C PRO A 34 -2.55 0.60 12.53
N ALA A 35 -1.44 0.01 12.07
CA ALA A 35 -0.36 0.75 11.41
C ALA A 35 -0.80 1.40 10.09
N PHE A 36 -1.77 0.80 9.39
CA PHE A 36 -2.34 1.36 8.16
C PHE A 36 -3.22 2.59 8.45
N ALA A 37 -4.03 2.53 9.51
CA ALA A 37 -4.98 3.58 9.87
C ALA A 37 -4.31 4.82 10.51
N ARG A 38 -3.21 4.61 11.24
CA ARG A 38 -2.49 5.67 11.96
C ARG A 38 -2.17 6.92 11.11
N PRO A 39 -1.52 6.81 9.94
CA PRO A 39 -1.19 8.00 9.14
C PRO A 39 -2.44 8.73 8.62
N LEU A 40 -3.59 8.06 8.52
CA LEU A 40 -4.87 8.67 8.13
C LEU A 40 -5.55 9.41 9.29
N GLY A 41 -5.01 9.32 10.51
CA GLY A 41 -5.65 9.88 11.71
C GLY A 41 -6.93 9.13 12.11
N TRP A 42 -7.15 7.94 11.59
CA TRP A 42 -8.34 7.15 11.91
C TRP A 42 -8.14 6.33 13.18
N GLU A 43 -9.20 6.26 13.97
CA GLU A 43 -9.27 5.34 15.10
C GLU A 43 -9.29 3.89 14.57
N ALA A 44 -8.43 3.06 15.14
CA ALA A 44 -8.36 1.63 14.85
C ALA A 44 -8.95 0.84 16.02
N ARG A 45 -9.89 -0.06 15.73
CA ARG A 45 -10.54 -0.92 16.73
C ARG A 45 -10.46 -2.38 16.32
N PRO A 46 -10.42 -3.31 17.29
CA PRO A 46 -10.66 -4.72 16.98
C PRO A 46 -12.09 -4.92 16.44
N ILE A 47 -12.30 -5.97 15.65
CA ILE A 47 -13.62 -6.33 15.09
C ILE A 47 -14.63 -6.62 16.20
N SER A 48 -14.20 -7.13 17.36
CA SER A 48 -15.05 -7.24 18.55
C SER A 48 -15.68 -5.92 19.01
N GLY A 49 -15.10 -4.76 18.65
CA GLY A 49 -15.63 -3.43 18.95
C GLY A 49 -16.65 -2.89 17.95
N MET A 50 -17.02 -3.64 16.90
CA MET A 50 -18.01 -3.19 15.90
C MET A 50 -19.41 -3.02 16.48
N ASP A 51 -19.77 -3.80 17.50
CA ASP A 51 -21.12 -3.84 18.08
C ASP A 51 -21.50 -2.51 18.78
N GLY A 52 -20.51 -1.66 19.10
CA GLY A 52 -20.75 -0.36 19.73
C GLY A 52 -21.47 0.67 18.85
N GLY A 53 -21.54 0.47 17.53
CA GLY A 53 -22.33 1.29 16.59
C GLY A 53 -21.92 2.77 16.44
N ASP A 54 -20.90 3.20 17.17
CA ASP A 54 -20.42 4.58 17.25
C ASP A 54 -19.43 4.91 16.13
N PHE A 55 -19.94 4.88 14.89
CA PHE A 55 -19.25 5.26 13.66
C PHE A 55 -20.25 5.50 12.52
N ASP A 56 -19.83 6.20 11.47
CA ASP A 56 -20.65 6.42 10.27
C ASP A 56 -20.30 5.42 9.17
N THR A 57 -19.02 5.03 9.05
CA THR A 57 -18.54 4.05 8.08
C THR A 57 -17.38 3.24 8.66
N GLY A 58 -17.45 1.91 8.50
CA GLY A 58 -16.37 1.01 8.90
C GLY A 58 -15.48 0.64 7.72
N VAL A 59 -14.16 0.63 7.89
CA VAL A 59 -13.22 0.00 6.95
C VAL A 59 -12.65 -1.24 7.63
N VAL A 60 -12.85 -2.42 7.05
CA VAL A 60 -12.44 -3.69 7.65
C VAL A 60 -11.17 -4.19 6.97
N ASP A 61 -10.10 -4.40 7.75
CA ASP A 61 -8.84 -4.98 7.30
C ASP A 61 -9.04 -6.37 6.67
N ASN A 62 -8.17 -6.76 5.74
CA ASN A 62 -8.29 -8.02 5.04
C ASN A 62 -7.61 -9.22 5.71
N ARG A 63 -6.88 -9.00 6.81
CA ARG A 63 -6.28 -10.07 7.63
C ARG A 63 -7.29 -10.58 8.64
N LEU A 64 -8.29 -11.31 8.15
CA LEU A 64 -9.36 -11.87 8.97
C LEU A 64 -9.00 -13.29 9.44
N GLU A 65 -9.26 -13.57 10.71
CA GLU A 65 -9.27 -14.90 11.29
C GLU A 65 -10.71 -15.46 11.37
N GLN A 66 -10.86 -16.76 11.62
CA GLN A 66 -12.17 -17.42 11.64
C GLN A 66 -13.15 -16.79 12.65
N ALA A 67 -12.64 -16.38 13.82
CA ALA A 67 -13.44 -15.71 14.84
C ALA A 67 -13.96 -14.33 14.37
N ASP A 68 -13.15 -13.61 13.59
CA ASP A 68 -13.54 -12.33 13.00
C ASP A 68 -14.65 -12.53 11.96
N VAL A 69 -14.51 -13.56 11.11
CA VAL A 69 -15.53 -13.93 10.12
C VAL A 69 -16.86 -14.25 10.81
N ALA A 70 -16.85 -15.00 11.91
CA ALA A 70 -18.06 -15.31 12.67
C ALA A 70 -18.73 -14.06 13.27
N ARG A 71 -17.95 -13.07 13.71
CA ARG A 71 -18.46 -11.77 14.17
C ARG A 71 -19.05 -10.96 13.03
N LEU A 72 -18.33 -10.85 11.91
CA LEU A 72 -18.80 -10.13 10.73
C LEU A 72 -20.08 -10.74 10.15
N ARG A 73 -20.22 -12.07 10.15
CA ARG A 73 -21.48 -12.74 9.77
C ARG A 73 -22.66 -12.26 10.63
N ARG A 74 -22.51 -12.30 11.95
CA ARG A 74 -23.53 -11.79 12.88
C ARG A 74 -23.83 -10.31 12.66
N TYR A 75 -22.81 -9.48 12.43
CA TYR A 75 -23.00 -8.06 12.10
C TYR A 75 -23.82 -7.87 10.80
N LEU A 76 -23.58 -8.69 9.79
CA LEU A 76 -24.26 -8.60 8.49
C LEU A 76 -25.68 -9.17 8.50
N GLU A 77 -26.02 -10.04 9.46
CA GLU A 77 -27.37 -10.55 9.70
C GLU A 77 -28.34 -9.48 10.21
N TYR A 78 -27.84 -8.41 10.85
CA TYR A 78 -28.70 -7.29 11.23
C TYR A 78 -29.32 -6.60 10.00
N PRO A 79 -30.59 -6.16 10.09
CA PRO A 79 -31.24 -5.43 9.01
C PRO A 79 -30.39 -4.23 8.55
N ALA A 80 -30.26 -4.05 7.24
CA ALA A 80 -29.39 -3.03 6.64
C ALA A 80 -29.63 -1.61 7.20
N LYS A 81 -30.90 -1.27 7.48
CA LYS A 81 -31.31 0.02 8.06
C LYS A 81 -30.82 0.24 9.51
N CYS A 82 -30.45 -0.84 10.21
CA CYS A 82 -30.02 -0.82 11.60
C CYS A 82 -28.49 -0.92 11.75
N ARG A 83 -27.74 -1.04 10.65
CA ARG A 83 -26.28 -1.17 10.68
C ARG A 83 -25.61 -0.17 9.75
N ARG A 84 -24.38 0.21 10.11
CA ARG A 84 -23.58 1.15 9.33
C ARG A 84 -22.94 0.46 8.13
N PRO A 85 -22.73 1.17 7.00
CA PRO A 85 -22.03 0.61 5.86
C PRO A 85 -20.58 0.25 6.22
N ILE A 86 -20.09 -0.82 5.63
CA ILE A 86 -18.71 -1.27 5.78
C ILE A 86 -18.02 -1.40 4.43
N PHE A 87 -16.72 -1.16 4.42
CA PHE A 87 -15.84 -1.30 3.28
C PHE A 87 -14.79 -2.34 3.62
N PHE A 88 -14.82 -3.50 2.96
CA PHE A 88 -13.74 -4.46 3.06
C PHE A 88 -12.51 -3.97 2.31
N ARG A 89 -11.38 -3.92 2.99
CA ARG A 89 -10.13 -3.48 2.39
C ARG A 89 -9.60 -4.53 1.42
N ILE A 90 -9.11 -4.09 0.27
CA ILE A 90 -8.43 -4.93 -0.72
C ILE A 90 -6.98 -4.44 -0.82
N SER A 91 -6.03 -5.32 -0.51
CA SER A 91 -4.60 -4.99 -0.46
C SER A 91 -3.76 -5.68 -1.54
N ASP A 92 -4.37 -6.52 -2.39
CA ASP A 92 -3.70 -7.21 -3.50
C ASP A 92 -4.74 -7.53 -4.59
N PRO A 93 -4.47 -7.25 -5.89
CA PRO A 93 -5.41 -7.55 -6.97
C PRO A 93 -5.71 -9.04 -7.15
N ASP A 94 -4.85 -9.94 -6.65
CA ASP A 94 -5.03 -11.39 -6.71
C ASP A 94 -5.89 -11.94 -5.55
N MET A 95 -6.31 -11.12 -4.59
CA MET A 95 -7.14 -11.55 -3.45
C MET A 95 -8.42 -12.34 -3.84
N PRO A 96 -9.18 -11.98 -4.89
CA PRO A 96 -10.38 -12.73 -5.27
C PRO A 96 -10.13 -14.21 -5.59
N ASP A 97 -8.93 -14.55 -6.07
CA ASP A 97 -8.57 -15.91 -6.48
C ASP A 97 -7.98 -16.74 -5.33
N THR A 98 -7.92 -16.18 -4.11
CA THR A 98 -7.34 -16.85 -2.95
C THR A 98 -8.11 -18.12 -2.56
N LEU A 99 -7.38 -19.08 -1.98
CA LEU A 99 -7.97 -20.26 -1.35
C LEU A 99 -8.26 -20.06 0.15
N ASN A 100 -7.80 -18.95 0.75
CA ASN A 100 -8.01 -18.69 2.16
C ASN A 100 -9.50 -18.40 2.44
N PRO A 101 -10.18 -19.20 3.28
CA PRO A 101 -11.62 -19.05 3.54
C PRO A 101 -11.99 -17.71 4.17
N SER A 102 -11.15 -17.15 5.05
CA SER A 102 -11.43 -15.85 5.66
C SER A 102 -11.37 -14.71 4.65
N VAL A 103 -10.48 -14.82 3.64
CA VAL A 103 -10.40 -13.83 2.58
C VAL A 103 -11.51 -14.04 1.54
N ARG A 104 -11.88 -15.30 1.25
CA ARG A 104 -13.03 -15.60 0.38
C ARG A 104 -14.33 -15.01 0.90
N PHE A 105 -14.55 -15.07 2.22
CA PHE A 105 -15.70 -14.46 2.87
C PHE A 105 -15.92 -12.99 2.49
N ILE A 106 -14.84 -12.20 2.34
CA ILE A 106 -14.91 -10.79 1.91
C ILE A 106 -15.61 -10.64 0.55
N PHE A 107 -15.32 -11.54 -0.39
CA PHE A 107 -15.89 -11.53 -1.74
C PHE A 107 -17.25 -12.23 -1.81
N ASP A 108 -17.51 -13.22 -0.95
CA ASP A 108 -18.83 -13.85 -0.82
C ASP A 108 -19.89 -12.87 -0.28
N CYS A 109 -19.47 -11.81 0.41
CA CYS A 109 -20.34 -10.73 0.88
C CYS A 109 -20.71 -9.71 -0.21
N ALA A 110 -20.29 -9.92 -1.46
CA ALA A 110 -20.57 -9.01 -2.56
C ALA A 110 -22.07 -8.69 -2.70
N ASP A 111 -22.37 -7.43 -2.96
CA ASP A 111 -23.71 -6.89 -3.18
C ASP A 111 -24.68 -7.00 -1.98
N LEU A 112 -24.26 -7.57 -0.84
CA LEU A 112 -25.02 -7.47 0.39
C LEU A 112 -25.29 -6.00 0.74
N PRO A 113 -26.48 -5.65 1.27
CA PRO A 113 -26.78 -4.28 1.65
C PRO A 113 -25.71 -3.67 2.56
N GLY A 114 -25.25 -2.46 2.24
CA GLY A 114 -24.22 -1.75 3.04
C GLY A 114 -22.83 -2.39 3.04
N VAL A 115 -22.54 -3.35 2.14
CA VAL A 115 -21.19 -3.90 1.95
C VAL A 115 -20.55 -3.33 0.69
N HIS A 116 -19.35 -2.79 0.85
CA HIS A 116 -18.57 -2.14 -0.20
C HIS A 116 -17.08 -2.53 -0.06
N TYR A 117 -16.23 -2.00 -0.94
CA TYR A 117 -14.80 -2.34 -0.98
C TYR A 117 -13.92 -1.08 -0.97
N ALA A 118 -12.83 -1.11 -0.21
CA ALA A 118 -11.81 -0.06 -0.17
C ALA A 118 -10.50 -0.61 -0.74
N THR A 119 -10.09 -0.20 -1.93
CA THR A 119 -8.92 -0.78 -2.61
C THR A 119 -7.66 0.06 -2.46
N THR A 120 -6.55 -0.60 -2.11
CA THR A 120 -5.22 0.04 -2.02
C THR A 120 -4.67 0.41 -3.39
N TYR A 121 -5.00 -0.38 -4.42
CA TYR A 121 -4.52 -0.20 -5.78
C TYR A 121 -5.66 0.06 -6.74
N ASP A 122 -5.35 0.58 -7.93
CA ASP A 122 -6.30 0.57 -9.03
C ASP A 122 -6.79 -0.88 -9.28
N PRO A 123 -8.09 -1.09 -9.54
CA PRO A 123 -8.59 -2.43 -9.86
C PRO A 123 -7.92 -2.98 -11.11
N GLU A 124 -7.24 -4.11 -10.93
CA GLU A 124 -6.51 -4.82 -11.99
C GLU A 124 -6.75 -6.33 -11.84
N GLY A 125 -6.45 -7.10 -12.89
CA GLY A 125 -6.43 -8.57 -12.82
C GLY A 125 -7.74 -9.18 -12.28
N PRO A 126 -7.67 -10.17 -11.36
CA PRO A 126 -8.84 -10.79 -10.77
C PRO A 126 -9.77 -9.80 -10.07
N PHE A 127 -9.22 -8.80 -9.38
CA PHE A 127 -10.03 -7.79 -8.71
C PHE A 127 -10.82 -6.93 -9.70
N LEU A 128 -10.24 -6.51 -10.83
CA LEU A 128 -11.01 -5.83 -11.88
C LEU A 128 -12.15 -6.69 -12.44
N ALA A 129 -11.92 -8.00 -12.64
CA ALA A 129 -12.96 -8.92 -13.08
C ALA A 129 -14.07 -9.08 -12.02
N PHE A 130 -13.73 -9.00 -10.74
CA PHE A 130 -14.68 -8.96 -9.64
C PHE A 130 -15.49 -7.66 -9.63
N THR A 131 -14.84 -6.48 -9.71
CA THR A 131 -15.55 -5.18 -9.66
C THR A 131 -16.54 -5.00 -10.80
N ARG A 132 -16.26 -5.55 -11.99
CA ARG A 132 -17.16 -5.52 -13.15
C ARG A 132 -18.44 -6.34 -12.98
N ARG A 133 -18.48 -7.26 -12.00
CA ARG A 133 -19.64 -8.10 -11.71
C ARG A 133 -20.51 -7.58 -10.58
N LEU A 134 -20.03 -6.58 -9.83
CA LEU A 134 -20.79 -5.95 -8.74
C LEU A 134 -22.01 -5.24 -9.31
N LYS A 135 -23.17 -5.52 -8.72
CA LYS A 135 -24.43 -4.87 -9.09
C LYS A 135 -24.76 -3.71 -8.18
N ALA A 136 -24.29 -3.78 -6.94
CA ALA A 136 -24.75 -2.91 -5.88
C ALA A 136 -23.59 -2.44 -4.99
N SER A 137 -22.59 -3.29 -4.71
CA SER A 137 -21.41 -2.88 -3.95
C SER A 137 -20.59 -1.86 -4.73
N GLY A 138 -20.05 -0.89 -3.99
CA GLY A 138 -19.20 0.16 -4.54
C GLY A 138 -17.73 -0.10 -4.22
N VAL A 139 -16.84 0.54 -4.97
CA VAL A 139 -15.39 0.45 -4.76
C VAL A 139 -14.83 1.86 -4.59
N ALA A 140 -14.27 2.13 -3.42
CA ALA A 140 -13.57 3.37 -3.11
C ALA A 140 -12.06 3.15 -3.10
N ARG A 141 -11.27 4.12 -3.57
CA ARG A 141 -9.81 4.08 -3.48
C ARG A 141 -9.34 4.46 -2.08
N LEU A 142 -8.39 3.69 -1.56
CA LEU A 142 -7.76 3.90 -0.26
C LEU A 142 -6.28 3.49 -0.32
N PRO A 143 -5.42 4.26 -1.03
CA PRO A 143 -4.01 3.94 -1.18
C PRO A 143 -3.24 4.09 0.13
N PHE A 144 -1.98 3.66 0.15
CA PHE A 144 -1.08 3.90 1.28
C PHE A 144 -0.87 5.40 1.51
N ALA A 145 -1.06 5.85 2.75
CA ALA A 145 -0.75 7.21 3.13
C ALA A 145 0.76 7.42 3.32
N TYR A 146 1.21 8.62 2.99
CA TYR A 146 2.56 9.09 3.26
C TYR A 146 2.67 9.61 4.69
N ASP A 147 3.59 9.05 5.46
CA ASP A 147 3.91 9.44 6.82
C ASP A 147 5.28 10.11 6.85
N SER A 148 5.29 11.45 6.86
CA SER A 148 6.52 12.24 6.84
C SER A 148 7.42 11.99 8.05
N SER A 149 6.90 11.47 9.17
CA SER A 149 7.73 11.14 10.34
C SER A 149 8.71 9.99 10.09
N ARG A 150 8.49 9.21 9.03
CA ARG A 150 9.34 8.05 8.65
C ARG A 150 10.46 8.40 7.69
N GLU A 151 10.55 9.66 7.29
CA GLU A 151 11.61 10.11 6.40
C GLU A 151 12.97 10.10 7.10
N ILE A 152 13.98 9.71 6.33
CA ILE A 152 15.37 9.81 6.76
C ILE A 152 15.97 11.04 6.09
N ASP A 153 16.30 12.02 6.93
CA ASP A 153 17.05 13.20 6.52
C ASP A 153 18.55 12.91 6.60
N ALA A 154 19.05 12.24 5.55
CA ALA A 154 20.47 12.00 5.36
C ALA A 154 20.85 12.38 3.93
N PRO A 155 21.96 13.09 3.72
CA PRO A 155 22.41 13.45 2.37
C PRO A 155 22.75 12.20 1.54
N LEU A 156 22.72 12.31 0.20
CA LEU A 156 23.20 11.21 -0.66
C LEU A 156 24.73 11.14 -0.64
N ARG A 157 25.41 12.26 -0.37
CA ARG A 157 26.86 12.29 -0.18
C ARG A 157 27.28 11.32 0.93
N GLY A 158 28.20 10.41 0.62
CA GLY A 158 28.69 9.38 1.55
C GLY A 158 27.89 8.08 1.56
N ARG A 159 26.71 8.02 0.92
CA ARG A 159 25.97 6.76 0.72
C ARG A 159 26.65 5.87 -0.30
N SER A 160 26.35 4.57 -0.24
CA SER A 160 26.86 3.60 -1.21
C SER A 160 26.27 3.83 -2.60
N ARG A 161 27.14 3.98 -3.61
CA ARG A 161 26.77 4.10 -5.04
C ARG A 161 26.36 2.74 -5.61
N ARG A 162 25.30 2.16 -5.05
CA ARG A 162 24.73 0.87 -5.45
C ARG A 162 23.23 0.97 -5.54
N LEU A 163 22.65 0.05 -6.30
CA LEU A 163 21.21 -0.16 -6.36
C LEU A 163 20.77 -1.06 -5.21
N PHE A 164 19.89 -0.55 -4.36
CA PHE A 164 19.17 -1.35 -3.39
C PHE A 164 18.04 -2.12 -4.08
N LEU A 165 18.05 -3.44 -3.96
CA LEU A 165 17.06 -4.35 -4.51
C LEU A 165 16.49 -5.18 -3.36
N SER A 166 15.16 -5.25 -3.26
CA SER A 166 14.52 -6.00 -2.17
C SER A 166 13.21 -6.68 -2.57
N GLY A 167 12.81 -7.70 -1.79
CA GLY A 167 11.50 -8.36 -1.85
C GLY A 167 11.51 -9.77 -2.44
N ALA A 168 10.33 -10.35 -2.69
CA ALA A 168 10.17 -11.74 -3.12
C ALA A 168 10.66 -11.99 -4.57
N ASN A 169 11.20 -13.19 -4.82
CA ASN A 169 11.72 -13.60 -6.14
C ASN A 169 10.71 -14.49 -6.88
N SER A 170 9.67 -13.91 -7.48
CA SER A 170 8.70 -14.64 -8.30
C SER A 170 8.73 -14.17 -9.75
N ARG A 171 8.89 -15.11 -10.69
CA ARG A 171 8.85 -14.83 -12.13
C ARG A 171 7.48 -14.32 -12.55
N GLU A 172 6.42 -14.88 -11.96
CA GLU A 172 5.04 -14.56 -12.29
C GLU A 172 4.62 -13.23 -11.67
N LEU A 173 4.83 -13.06 -10.36
CA LEU A 173 4.35 -11.88 -9.64
C LEU A 173 5.27 -10.66 -9.80
N TYR A 174 6.57 -10.86 -9.97
CA TYR A 174 7.57 -9.78 -10.00
C TYR A 174 8.59 -9.98 -11.15
N PRO A 175 8.15 -9.97 -12.43
CA PRO A 175 8.99 -10.37 -13.57
C PRO A 175 10.26 -9.53 -13.73
N VAL A 176 10.17 -8.21 -13.53
CA VAL A 176 11.33 -7.29 -13.63
C VAL A 176 12.38 -7.62 -12.57
N ARG A 177 11.95 -7.81 -11.32
CA ARG A 177 12.81 -8.16 -10.20
C ARG A 177 13.49 -9.51 -10.42
N TYR A 178 12.71 -10.50 -10.85
CA TYR A 178 13.20 -11.84 -11.16
C TYR A 178 14.25 -11.81 -12.27
N ALA A 179 13.98 -11.09 -13.36
CA ALA A 179 14.92 -10.95 -14.47
C ALA A 179 16.24 -10.31 -14.03
N LEU A 180 16.20 -9.28 -13.17
CA LEU A 180 17.40 -8.65 -12.63
C LEU A 180 18.20 -9.61 -11.74
N ARG A 181 17.55 -10.32 -10.81
CA ARG A 181 18.22 -11.31 -9.96
C ARG A 181 18.87 -12.43 -10.79
N ARG A 182 18.17 -12.92 -11.82
CA ARG A 182 18.72 -13.93 -12.73
C ARG A 182 19.99 -13.44 -13.43
N ARG A 183 20.03 -12.19 -13.90
CA ARG A 183 21.23 -11.60 -14.52
C ARG A 183 22.34 -11.37 -13.52
N ARG A 184 22.00 -10.85 -12.34
CA ARG A 184 22.93 -10.64 -11.22
C ARG A 184 23.65 -11.93 -10.84
N ARG A 185 22.95 -13.09 -10.82
CA ARG A 185 23.55 -14.40 -10.52
C ARG A 185 24.79 -14.70 -11.39
N TRP A 186 24.76 -14.32 -12.66
CA TRP A 186 25.81 -14.65 -13.64
C TRP A 186 26.78 -13.49 -13.91
N SER A 187 26.50 -12.28 -13.43
CA SER A 187 27.32 -11.09 -13.69
C SER A 187 28.07 -10.64 -12.42
N PRO A 188 29.41 -10.80 -12.35
CA PRO A 188 30.21 -10.27 -11.24
C PRO A 188 30.03 -8.76 -11.05
N LEU A 189 29.97 -8.01 -12.15
CA LEU A 189 29.71 -6.57 -12.13
C LEU A 189 28.40 -6.24 -11.41
N LEU A 190 27.29 -6.89 -11.80
CA LEU A 190 25.99 -6.63 -11.16
C LEU A 190 25.96 -7.08 -9.69
N ARG A 191 26.70 -8.12 -9.29
CA ARG A 191 26.84 -8.49 -7.87
C ARG A 191 27.48 -7.38 -7.04
N HIS A 192 28.41 -6.64 -7.63
CA HIS A 192 29.04 -5.49 -6.98
C HIS A 192 28.13 -4.25 -7.01
N LEU A 193 27.47 -3.95 -8.13
CA LEU A 193 26.63 -2.75 -8.27
C LEU A 193 25.29 -2.82 -7.52
N ILE A 194 24.82 -4.02 -7.16
CA ILE A 194 23.50 -4.23 -6.57
C ILE A 194 23.64 -4.84 -5.18
N HIS A 195 23.04 -4.20 -4.20
CA HIS A 195 22.79 -4.79 -2.90
C HIS A 195 21.41 -5.46 -2.92
N ASP A 196 21.36 -6.77 -2.71
CA ASP A 196 20.15 -7.57 -2.79
C ASP A 196 19.75 -8.03 -1.39
N LEU A 197 18.63 -7.49 -0.89
CA LEU A 197 17.98 -7.93 0.33
C LEU A 197 16.87 -8.92 -0.05
N GLU A 198 16.93 -10.13 0.52
CA GLU A 198 15.88 -11.11 0.30
C GLU A 198 14.55 -10.70 0.94
N HIS A 199 13.49 -11.45 0.68
CA HIS A 199 12.23 -11.23 1.38
C HIS A 199 12.35 -11.78 2.81
N PRO A 200 11.92 -11.05 3.84
CA PRO A 200 12.00 -11.51 5.24
C PRO A 200 11.19 -12.79 5.48
N GLY A 201 10.16 -13.03 4.67
CA GLY A 201 9.18 -14.11 4.85
C GLY A 201 7.82 -13.53 5.16
N TYR A 202 6.87 -14.39 5.52
CA TYR A 202 5.59 -13.97 6.10
C TYR A 202 5.39 -14.74 7.41
N PRO A 203 6.08 -14.32 8.50
CA PRO A 203 6.01 -15.00 9.79
C PRO A 203 4.59 -15.02 10.37
N GLU A 204 3.77 -14.02 10.04
CA GLU A 204 2.36 -13.97 10.40
C GLU A 204 1.52 -15.08 9.74
N GLN A 205 2.05 -15.71 8.69
CA GLN A 205 1.47 -16.87 8.00
C GLN A 205 2.19 -18.18 8.32
N GLY A 206 3.01 -18.20 9.39
CA GLY A 206 3.80 -19.37 9.79
C GLY A 206 4.99 -19.68 8.88
N LYS A 207 5.37 -18.79 7.96
CA LYS A 207 6.55 -18.99 7.11
C LYS A 207 7.84 -18.62 7.88
N PRO A 208 8.96 -19.33 7.66
CA PRO A 208 10.22 -19.01 8.33
C PRO A 208 10.67 -17.57 8.07
N GLN A 209 11.12 -16.91 9.13
CA GLN A 209 11.72 -15.59 9.05
C GLN A 209 13.20 -15.72 8.63
N ARG A 210 13.59 -15.08 7.52
CA ARG A 210 14.96 -15.07 7.01
C ARG A 210 15.83 -13.99 7.64
N HIS A 211 15.21 -12.86 7.98
CA HIS A 211 15.82 -11.73 8.68
C HIS A 211 14.71 -10.85 9.27
N ASP A 212 15.09 -9.91 10.11
CA ASP A 212 14.22 -9.00 10.87
C ASP A 212 14.28 -7.54 10.38
N ILE A 213 14.90 -7.32 9.21
CA ILE A 213 14.95 -6.02 8.53
C ILE A 213 13.58 -5.71 7.91
N THR A 214 12.68 -5.15 8.71
CA THR A 214 11.32 -4.69 8.33
C THR A 214 11.10 -3.25 8.81
N HIS A 215 9.99 -2.62 8.42
CA HIS A 215 9.58 -1.28 8.88
C HIS A 215 10.72 -0.25 8.80
N ASP A 216 11.04 0.42 9.91
CA ASP A 216 12.01 1.51 9.93
C ASP A 216 13.44 1.01 9.73
N ARG A 217 13.74 -0.24 10.11
CA ARG A 217 15.03 -0.88 9.80
C ARG A 217 15.20 -1.12 8.30
N PHE A 218 14.12 -1.41 7.60
CA PHE A 218 14.13 -1.53 6.14
C PHE A 218 14.40 -0.18 5.47
N VAL A 219 13.71 0.88 5.90
CA VAL A 219 13.94 2.25 5.38
C VAL A 219 15.38 2.71 5.70
N ALA A 220 15.87 2.46 6.92
CA ALA A 220 17.23 2.78 7.33
C ALA A 220 18.28 2.04 6.50
N LEU A 221 18.05 0.76 6.19
CA LEU A 221 18.94 0.04 5.27
C LEU A 221 18.90 0.63 3.87
N ALA A 222 17.71 0.91 3.32
CA ALA A 222 17.55 1.52 2.00
C ALA A 222 18.26 2.88 1.91
N ALA A 223 18.20 3.69 2.97
CA ALA A 223 18.85 5.00 3.04
C ALA A 223 20.38 4.94 3.04
N ARG A 224 21.00 3.76 3.15
CA ARG A 224 22.45 3.60 2.97
C ARG A 224 22.87 3.59 1.50
N PHE A 225 21.91 3.54 0.57
CA PHE A 225 22.13 3.44 -0.87
C PHE A 225 21.57 4.67 -1.58
N THR A 226 22.24 5.07 -2.66
CA THR A 226 21.76 6.20 -3.46
C THR A 226 20.56 5.84 -4.34
N HIS A 227 20.47 4.59 -4.81
CA HIS A 227 19.43 4.15 -5.75
C HIS A 227 18.60 3.02 -5.15
N PHE A 228 17.31 2.98 -5.48
CA PHE A 228 16.40 1.92 -5.04
C PHE A 228 15.59 1.40 -6.23
N LEU A 229 15.67 0.10 -6.47
CA LEU A 229 14.87 -0.56 -7.49
C LEU A 229 13.39 -0.65 -7.11
N LEU A 230 12.56 0.00 -7.91
CA LEU A 230 11.12 -0.02 -7.85
C LEU A 230 10.54 -0.74 -9.07
N CYS A 231 9.56 -1.60 -8.81
CA CYS A 231 8.80 -2.30 -9.84
C CYS A 231 7.46 -2.72 -9.23
N GLY A 232 6.36 -2.65 -9.98
CA GLY A 232 5.10 -3.18 -9.48
C GLY A 232 5.07 -4.70 -9.45
N THR A 233 3.87 -5.24 -9.24
CA THR A 233 3.55 -6.64 -9.52
C THR A 233 3.42 -6.87 -11.03
N ARG A 234 2.93 -8.03 -11.46
CA ARG A 234 2.49 -8.29 -12.84
C ARG A 234 1.45 -7.30 -13.37
N PHE A 235 0.74 -6.61 -12.49
CA PHE A 235 -0.24 -5.56 -12.83
C PHE A 235 0.32 -4.14 -12.66
N ASN A 236 1.61 -4.00 -12.40
CA ASN A 236 2.29 -2.72 -12.18
C ASN A 236 1.68 -1.82 -11.09
N VAL A 237 1.15 -2.42 -10.01
CA VAL A 237 0.61 -1.69 -8.85
C VAL A 237 1.70 -1.03 -8.00
N GLU A 238 1.34 0.04 -7.30
CA GLU A 238 2.22 0.82 -6.43
C GLU A 238 2.40 0.17 -5.06
N LEU A 239 3.33 -0.77 -4.98
CA LEU A 239 3.70 -1.43 -3.73
C LEU A 239 4.23 -0.43 -2.67
N MET A 240 4.20 -0.80 -1.39
CA MET A 240 4.70 0.03 -0.29
C MET A 240 6.14 0.58 -0.52
N LYS A 241 6.99 -0.20 -1.19
CA LYS A 241 8.38 0.21 -1.51
C LYS A 241 8.52 1.51 -2.31
N TYR A 242 7.48 1.92 -3.06
CA TYR A 242 7.51 3.21 -3.76
C TYR A 242 7.54 4.35 -2.73
N VAL A 243 6.71 4.25 -1.69
CA VAL A 243 6.71 5.18 -0.56
C VAL A 243 7.99 5.04 0.26
N GLU A 244 8.44 3.80 0.53
CA GLU A 244 9.69 3.57 1.30
C GLU A 244 10.94 4.12 0.61
N CYS A 245 10.96 4.20 -0.72
CA CYS A 245 12.03 4.86 -1.47
C CYS A 245 12.06 6.37 -1.22
N ALA A 246 10.89 7.01 -1.16
CA ALA A 246 10.79 8.42 -0.82
C ALA A 246 11.20 8.67 0.65
N TYR A 247 10.79 7.81 1.59
CA TYR A 247 11.24 7.88 2.99
C TYR A 247 12.77 7.79 3.09
N ALA A 248 13.37 6.81 2.41
CA ALA A 248 14.82 6.62 2.40
C ALA A 248 15.58 7.80 1.74
N GLY A 249 14.91 8.64 0.96
CA GLY A 249 15.54 9.68 0.15
C GLY A 249 16.44 9.10 -0.93
N SER A 250 16.09 7.93 -1.47
CA SER A 250 16.83 7.28 -2.54
C SER A 250 16.25 7.66 -3.91
N VAL A 251 17.07 7.59 -4.94
CA VAL A 251 16.65 7.79 -6.33
C VAL A 251 15.87 6.56 -6.82
N PRO A 252 14.64 6.74 -7.33
CA PRO A 252 13.84 5.65 -7.85
C PRO A 252 14.40 5.16 -9.19
N VAL A 253 14.68 3.85 -9.28
CA VAL A 253 15.14 3.19 -10.51
C VAL A 253 14.16 2.09 -10.86
N GLY A 254 13.74 1.98 -12.11
CA GLY A 254 12.91 0.87 -12.57
C GLY A 254 11.64 1.29 -13.27
N VAL A 255 10.52 0.67 -12.89
CA VAL A 255 9.23 0.85 -13.54
C VAL A 255 8.35 1.71 -12.65
N PRO A 256 7.91 2.90 -13.10
CA PRO A 256 6.91 3.67 -12.36
C PRO A 256 5.59 2.91 -12.31
N ALA A 257 4.93 2.89 -11.14
CA ALA A 257 3.61 2.30 -11.01
C ALA A 257 2.53 3.12 -11.74
N ASN A 258 1.43 2.47 -12.11
CA ASN A 258 0.35 3.10 -12.89
C ASN A 258 -0.23 4.34 -12.19
N SER A 259 -0.44 4.24 -10.88
CA SER A 259 -1.06 5.25 -9.99
C SER A 259 -0.17 6.45 -9.66
N LEU A 260 1.10 6.47 -10.10
CA LEU A 260 1.98 7.61 -9.84
C LEU A 260 1.62 8.83 -10.71
N SER A 261 1.75 10.02 -10.12
CA SER A 261 1.61 11.30 -10.82
C SER A 261 2.73 11.49 -11.86
N ALA A 262 2.51 12.36 -12.84
CA ALA A 262 3.54 12.71 -13.82
C ALA A 262 4.81 13.25 -13.16
N ALA A 263 4.67 14.02 -12.07
CA ALA A 263 5.79 14.54 -11.29
C ALA A 263 6.65 13.41 -10.70
N ALA A 264 6.02 12.44 -10.03
CA ALA A 264 6.72 11.28 -9.48
C ALA A 264 7.36 10.43 -10.60
N LYS A 265 6.65 10.20 -11.71
CA LYS A 265 7.13 9.40 -12.85
C LYS A 265 8.38 9.99 -13.50
N ARG A 266 8.47 11.32 -13.64
CA ARG A 266 9.66 12.02 -14.20
C ARG A 266 10.94 11.82 -13.38
N CYS A 267 10.80 11.48 -12.10
CA CYS A 267 11.95 11.25 -11.23
C CYS A 267 12.62 9.88 -11.48
N PHE A 268 11.94 8.94 -12.14
CA PHE A 268 12.47 7.59 -12.35
C PHE A 268 13.64 7.58 -13.32
N ARG A 269 14.70 6.86 -12.93
CA ARG A 269 15.68 6.34 -13.88
C ARG A 269 15.14 5.04 -14.47
N PRO A 270 14.90 4.96 -15.80
CA PRO A 270 14.36 3.76 -16.40
C PRO A 270 15.37 2.63 -16.24
N TYR A 271 14.95 1.50 -15.67
CA TYR A 271 15.80 0.31 -15.70
C TYR A 271 15.82 -0.24 -17.11
N THR A 272 16.88 0.06 -17.83
CA THR A 272 17.23 -0.70 -19.03
C THR A 272 17.97 -1.94 -18.56
N VAL A 273 17.72 -3.06 -19.22
CA VAL A 273 18.24 -4.36 -18.79
C VAL A 273 19.78 -4.47 -18.96
N ARG A 274 20.45 -3.38 -19.35
CA ARG A 274 21.86 -3.29 -19.73
C ARG A 274 22.69 -2.80 -18.54
N SER A 275 23.71 -3.55 -18.15
CA SER A 275 24.56 -3.20 -17.00
C SER A 275 25.30 -1.87 -17.16
N ARG A 276 25.61 -1.44 -18.40
CA ARG A 276 26.29 -0.17 -18.67
C ARG A 276 25.44 1.04 -18.28
N ASP A 277 24.13 0.93 -18.48
CA ASP A 277 23.20 2.02 -18.18
C ASP A 277 23.07 2.18 -16.66
N LEU A 278 23.01 1.06 -15.92
CA LEU A 278 23.11 1.10 -14.45
C LEU A 278 24.42 1.74 -13.97
N VAL A 279 25.56 1.44 -14.60
CA VAL A 279 26.84 2.10 -14.25
C VAL A 279 26.77 3.61 -14.50
N SER A 280 26.17 4.03 -15.61
CA SER A 280 25.97 5.43 -15.95
C SER A 280 25.12 6.13 -14.89
N ASP A 281 23.98 5.54 -14.53
CA ASP A 281 23.08 6.08 -13.50
C ASP A 281 23.80 6.20 -12.14
N LEU A 282 24.50 5.14 -11.71
CA LEU A 282 25.20 5.13 -10.42
C LEU A 282 26.34 6.18 -10.35
N ARG A 283 26.87 6.61 -11.50
CA ARG A 283 27.96 7.60 -11.62
C ARG A 283 27.47 9.04 -11.81
N GLU A 284 26.17 9.27 -11.88
CA GLU A 284 25.62 10.62 -11.97
C GLU A 284 26.13 11.51 -10.80
N PRO A 285 26.41 12.80 -11.05
CA PRO A 285 26.81 13.73 -10.00
C PRO A 285 25.84 13.71 -8.81
N ILE A 286 26.37 13.79 -7.58
CA ILE A 286 25.55 13.72 -6.35
C ILE A 286 24.42 14.75 -6.38
N LEU A 287 24.71 15.99 -6.80
CA LEU A 287 23.72 17.08 -6.81
C LEU A 287 22.47 16.72 -7.63
N GLY A 288 22.64 16.21 -8.86
CA GLY A 288 21.51 15.82 -9.71
C GLY A 288 20.72 14.64 -9.14
N LEU A 289 21.38 13.73 -8.40
CA LEU A 289 20.69 12.65 -7.70
C LEU A 289 19.93 13.16 -6.47
N GLU A 290 20.47 14.14 -5.74
CA GLU A 290 19.83 14.76 -4.56
C GLU A 290 18.58 15.52 -4.99
N GLU A 291 18.68 16.34 -6.05
CA GLU A 291 17.53 17.03 -6.65
C GLU A 291 16.44 16.06 -7.07
N ARG A 292 16.80 14.93 -7.70
CA ARG A 292 15.86 13.91 -8.13
C ARG A 292 15.20 13.17 -6.98
N ALA A 293 15.95 12.81 -5.95
CA ALA A 293 15.42 12.14 -4.76
C ALA A 293 14.48 13.06 -3.98
N ALA A 294 14.85 14.35 -3.84
CA ALA A 294 14.01 15.37 -3.23
C ALA A 294 12.71 15.58 -4.02
N ALA A 295 12.80 15.77 -5.34
CA ALA A 295 11.64 15.91 -6.20
C ALA A 295 10.70 14.69 -6.15
N TYR A 296 11.27 13.48 -6.08
CA TYR A 296 10.46 12.26 -5.91
C TYR A 296 9.74 12.25 -4.56
N ARG A 297 10.46 12.59 -3.48
CA ARG A 297 9.90 12.68 -2.13
C ARG A 297 8.76 13.66 -2.06
N ASP A 298 8.93 14.87 -2.60
CA ASP A 298 7.89 15.90 -2.62
C ASP A 298 6.67 15.48 -3.44
N ALA A 299 6.89 14.88 -4.61
CA ALA A 299 5.80 14.35 -5.41
C ALA A 299 5.02 13.24 -4.68
N MET A 300 5.69 12.40 -3.89
CA MET A 300 5.04 11.36 -3.09
C MET A 300 4.30 11.93 -1.88
N ARG A 301 4.86 12.92 -1.18
CA ARG A 301 4.18 13.64 -0.08
C ARG A 301 2.85 14.25 -0.55
N GLU A 302 2.85 14.90 -1.71
CA GLU A 302 1.64 15.49 -2.29
C GLU A 302 0.64 14.42 -2.74
N LEU A 303 1.09 13.45 -3.53
CA LEU A 303 0.24 12.41 -4.11
C LEU A 303 -0.40 11.49 -3.06
N ARG A 304 0.31 11.25 -1.96
CA ARG A 304 -0.11 10.34 -0.88
C ARG A 304 -0.36 11.06 0.43
N SER A 305 -0.65 12.37 0.37
CA SER A 305 -1.03 13.17 1.54
C SER A 305 -2.21 12.54 2.29
N PRO A 306 -2.12 12.31 3.61
CA PRO A 306 -3.22 11.73 4.37
C PRO A 306 -4.53 12.51 4.25
N SER A 307 -4.47 13.84 4.38
CA SER A 307 -5.65 14.72 4.28
C SER A 307 -6.37 14.56 2.94
N ARG A 308 -5.61 14.47 1.84
CA ARG A 308 -6.13 14.23 0.50
C ARG A 308 -6.78 12.86 0.39
N ILE A 309 -6.10 11.80 0.85
CA ILE A 309 -6.62 10.43 0.81
C ILE A 309 -7.92 10.31 1.61
N VAL A 310 -7.97 10.89 2.81
CA VAL A 310 -9.18 10.90 3.65
C VAL A 310 -10.31 11.64 2.95
N GLY A 311 -10.06 12.83 2.42
CA GLY A 311 -11.07 13.61 1.70
C GLY A 311 -11.62 12.88 0.46
N GLU A 312 -10.75 12.31 -0.36
CA GLU A 312 -11.13 11.53 -1.54
C GLU A 312 -11.91 10.26 -1.15
N PHE A 313 -11.48 9.55 -0.10
CA PHE A 313 -12.17 8.36 0.39
C PHE A 313 -13.57 8.69 0.92
N VAL A 314 -13.70 9.72 1.78
CA VAL A 314 -14.99 10.14 2.34
C VAL A 314 -15.96 10.57 1.24
N ALA A 315 -15.49 11.31 0.23
CA ALA A 315 -16.31 11.70 -0.91
C ALA A 315 -16.82 10.48 -1.70
N GLN A 316 -15.93 9.53 -2.01
CA GLN A 316 -16.30 8.29 -2.70
C GLN A 316 -17.26 7.44 -1.87
N ALA A 317 -16.97 7.23 -0.58
CA ALA A 317 -17.80 6.43 0.32
C ALA A 317 -19.19 7.03 0.48
N SER A 318 -19.29 8.36 0.66
CA SER A 318 -20.56 9.07 0.77
C SER A 318 -21.38 8.94 -0.51
N ALA A 319 -20.75 9.10 -1.68
CA ALA A 319 -21.43 8.94 -2.97
C ALA A 319 -21.95 7.51 -3.18
N ILE A 320 -21.15 6.50 -2.82
CA ILE A 320 -21.52 5.08 -2.88
C ILE A 320 -22.72 4.76 -1.98
N VAL A 321 -22.75 5.31 -0.77
CA VAL A 321 -23.83 5.08 0.20
C VAL A 321 -25.10 5.85 -0.20
N ALA A 322 -24.96 7.10 -0.66
CA ALA A 322 -26.08 7.95 -1.06
C ALA A 322 -26.75 7.50 -2.37
N GLY A 323 -25.98 6.98 -3.34
CA GLY A 323 -26.50 6.46 -4.62
C GLY A 323 -27.44 5.25 -4.49
N ARG A 324 -27.67 4.76 -3.27
CA ARG A 324 -28.68 3.73 -2.94
C ARG A 324 -29.89 4.26 -2.15
N ALA A 325 -29.86 5.52 -1.71
CA ALA A 325 -31.00 6.15 -1.02
C ALA A 325 -32.03 6.74 -2.00
N ALA A 326 -31.69 6.79 -3.30
CA ALA A 326 -32.55 7.16 -4.42
C ALA A 326 -32.97 5.90 -5.19
#